data_AF-A0A178EC50-F1
#
_entry.id   AF-A0A178EC50-F1
#
_cell.length_a   1.000
_cell.length_b   1.000
_cell.length_c   1.000
_cell.angle_alpha   90.00
_cell.angle_beta   90.00
_cell.angle_gamma   90.00
#
_symmetry.space_group_name_H-M   'P 1'
#
loop_
_entity.id
_entity.type
_entity.pdbx_description
1 polymer ?
#
loop_
_entity_poly.entity_id
_entity_poly.type
_entity_poly.pdbx_seq_one_letter_code
_entity_poly.pdbx_strand_id
1 'polypeptide(L)'
;MGSCGILDEICPVFRTYNHPLILVGMVAHRWMGSRGFSDHTTIDVLLRNGQLHSITSDLVRTGHWEKCDVQELERLLENDETDLIPKDLELALLGEADVVLERTHHDRHQIYYMRFWSEETYRIKIDSCSLVEVPDVYAWNSYLMEEEYHPAIDRTDGWWFGPDIRPKPTDCILPTLPHGKPLGSSERIFIPSIPTFIQALWAQHVELADSKPQSASIAKWFIRNLTRYLYLEVSPKRHAIAFQLDNPYDVMMEEYELNYKRKPMVIAYAGHAIEVKVWDPSTYPPKILEQLPKHRMPEKSI
;
A
#
# COMPACT_ATOMS: atom_id res chain seq x y z
N MET A 1 -8.69 32.01 -0.03
CA MET A 1 -7.57 31.30 0.61
C MET A 1 -7.30 30.07 -0.24
N GLY A 2 -6.08 29.87 -0.73
CA GLY A 2 -5.76 28.68 -1.53
C GLY A 2 -5.96 27.43 -0.69
N SER A 3 -6.51 26.36 -1.25
CA SER A 3 -6.65 25.08 -0.55
C SER A 3 -5.26 24.57 -0.16
N CYS A 4 -4.98 24.52 1.13
CA CYS A 4 -3.78 23.91 1.70
C CYS A 4 -3.92 22.39 1.55
N GLY A 5 -2.99 21.73 0.85
CA GLY A 5 -2.99 20.27 0.76
C GLY A 5 -2.54 19.65 2.08
N ILE A 6 -2.82 18.36 2.30
CA ILE A 6 -2.37 17.65 3.52
C ILE A 6 -0.84 17.77 3.73
N LEU A 7 -0.08 17.76 2.64
CA LEU A 7 1.38 17.89 2.69
C LEU A 7 1.83 19.27 3.19
N ASP A 8 1.10 20.33 2.84
CA ASP A 8 1.39 21.67 3.33
C ASP A 8 1.19 21.77 4.85
N GLU A 9 0.29 20.96 5.41
CA GLU A 9 0.01 20.90 6.85
C GLU A 9 1.06 20.09 7.62
N ILE A 10 1.45 18.93 7.10
CA ILE A 10 2.31 18.00 7.86
C ILE A 10 3.80 18.20 7.60
N CYS A 11 4.22 18.50 6.37
CA CYS A 11 5.65 18.56 6.03
C CYS A 11 6.45 19.60 6.83
N PRO A 12 5.93 20.79 7.17
CA PRO A 12 6.65 21.72 8.05
C PRO A 12 7.01 21.12 9.41
N VAL A 13 6.11 20.33 10.01
CA VAL A 13 6.38 19.66 11.29
C VAL A 13 7.46 18.60 11.10
N PHE A 14 7.32 17.70 10.12
CA PHE A 14 8.31 16.65 9.85
C PHE A 14 9.73 17.22 9.60
N ARG A 15 9.83 18.33 8.86
CA ARG A 15 11.11 19.03 8.63
C ARG A 15 11.74 19.54 9.93
N THR A 16 10.94 20.02 10.88
CA THR A 16 11.43 20.50 12.19
C THR A 16 12.12 19.38 12.98
N TYR A 17 11.64 18.15 12.82
CA TYR A 17 12.18 16.96 13.48
C TYR A 17 13.23 16.21 12.65
N ASN A 18 13.58 16.70 11.46
CA ASN A 18 14.39 15.96 10.48
C ASN A 18 13.89 14.51 10.29
N HIS A 19 12.56 14.36 10.23
CA HIS A 19 11.92 13.06 10.09
C HIS A 19 11.42 12.88 8.65
N PRO A 20 11.79 11.77 7.97
CA PRO A 20 11.29 11.50 6.62
C PRO A 20 9.81 11.11 6.65
N LEU A 21 8.99 11.69 5.76
CA LEU A 21 7.60 11.26 5.62
C LEU A 21 7.55 9.86 4.98
N ILE A 22 7.35 8.84 5.81
CA ILE A 22 7.29 7.43 5.39
C ILE A 22 5.85 6.93 5.54
N LEU A 23 5.23 6.63 4.41
CA LEU A 23 3.90 6.04 4.33
C LEU A 23 4.00 4.53 4.44
N VAL A 24 3.06 3.94 5.19
CA VAL A 24 2.92 2.50 5.31
C VAL A 24 1.47 2.08 5.04
N GLY A 25 1.09 0.86 5.41
CA GLY A 25 -0.29 0.39 5.31
C GLY A 25 -0.82 0.41 3.88
N MET A 26 -2.07 0.87 3.72
CA MET A 26 -2.80 0.74 2.46
C MET A 26 -2.18 1.56 1.33
N VAL A 27 -1.71 2.78 1.63
CA VAL A 27 -1.11 3.67 0.63
C VAL A 27 0.19 3.07 0.10
N ALA A 28 1.08 2.62 0.98
CA ALA A 28 2.33 1.97 0.57
C ALA A 28 2.06 0.73 -0.28
N HIS A 29 1.11 -0.11 0.15
CA HIS A 29 0.71 -1.31 -0.57
C HIS A 29 0.23 -1.02 -2.00
N ARG A 30 -0.45 0.11 -2.26
CA ARG A 30 -0.85 0.52 -3.62
C ARG A 30 0.33 0.94 -4.49
N TRP A 31 1.31 1.64 -3.91
CA TRP A 31 2.57 1.98 -4.57
C TRP A 31 3.50 0.77 -4.78
N MET A 32 3.19 -0.36 -4.16
CA MET A 32 3.81 -1.67 -4.43
C MET A 32 3.03 -2.47 -5.49
N GLY A 33 2.17 -1.82 -6.28
CA GLY A 33 1.42 -2.45 -7.37
C GLY A 33 0.14 -3.21 -6.94
N SER A 34 -0.23 -3.20 -5.67
CA SER A 34 -1.42 -3.91 -5.22
C SER A 34 -2.70 -3.11 -5.47
N ARG A 35 -3.71 -3.74 -6.10
CA ARG A 35 -5.05 -3.15 -6.29
C ARG A 35 -5.89 -3.34 -5.02
N GLY A 36 -5.53 -2.58 -3.99
CA GLY A 36 -6.32 -2.39 -2.78
C GLY A 36 -7.49 -1.43 -3.00
N PHE A 37 -8.24 -1.12 -1.94
CA PHE A 37 -9.32 -0.12 -2.01
C PHE A 37 -8.74 1.29 -2.26
N SER A 38 -9.49 2.10 -3.00
CA SER A 38 -9.07 3.39 -3.60
C SER A 38 -9.78 4.59 -3.01
N ASP A 39 -10.45 4.42 -1.88
CA ASP A 39 -11.45 5.37 -1.37
C ASP A 39 -11.21 5.61 0.13
N HIS A 40 -9.94 5.59 0.56
CA HIS A 40 -9.61 5.67 1.99
C HIS A 40 -9.41 7.12 2.41
N THR A 41 -10.07 7.45 3.51
CA THR A 41 -9.94 8.70 4.24
C THR A 41 -8.82 8.65 5.28
N THR A 42 -7.99 7.61 5.24
CA THR A 42 -6.95 7.34 6.25
C THR A 42 -5.60 7.17 5.58
N ILE A 43 -4.55 7.74 6.18
CA ILE A 43 -3.16 7.42 5.85
C ILE A 43 -2.41 6.90 7.07
N ASP A 44 -1.47 6.01 6.80
CA ASP A 44 -0.58 5.44 7.81
C ASP A 44 0.83 6.02 7.66
N VAL A 45 1.37 6.53 8.76
CA VAL A 45 2.69 7.16 8.78
C VAL A 45 3.57 6.51 9.84
N LEU A 46 4.76 6.11 9.43
CA LEU A 46 5.77 5.50 10.31
C LEU A 46 6.65 6.60 10.93
N LEU A 47 6.77 6.60 12.26
CA LEU A 47 7.59 7.55 13.03
C LEU A 47 8.64 6.83 13.85
N ARG A 48 9.77 7.52 14.08
CA ARG A 48 10.78 7.05 15.04
C ARG A 48 10.18 6.98 16.43
N ASN A 49 10.53 5.95 17.21
CA ASN A 49 9.99 5.75 18.56
C ASN A 49 10.15 7.02 19.42
N GLY A 50 11.34 7.63 19.40
CA GLY A 50 11.66 8.83 20.17
C GLY A 50 11.02 10.12 19.66
N GLN A 51 10.36 10.11 18.49
CA GLN A 51 9.77 11.31 17.86
C GLN A 51 8.24 11.24 17.78
N LEU A 52 7.62 10.08 18.01
CA LEU A 52 6.17 9.87 17.91
C LEU A 52 5.37 10.92 18.69
N HIS A 53 5.65 11.09 19.99
CA HIS A 53 4.89 12.01 20.83
C HIS A 53 5.11 13.48 20.45
N SER A 54 6.34 13.86 20.14
CA SER A 54 6.69 15.26 19.81
C SER A 54 6.10 15.68 18.48
N ILE A 55 6.23 14.85 17.43
CA ILE A 55 5.66 15.14 16.10
C ILE A 55 4.14 15.22 16.18
N THR A 56 3.47 14.24 16.81
CA THR A 56 2.00 14.23 16.89
C THR A 56 1.45 15.40 17.71
N SER A 57 2.12 15.78 18.80
CA SER A 57 1.73 16.95 19.59
C SER A 57 1.91 18.26 18.83
N ASP A 58 2.98 18.40 18.05
CA ASP A 58 3.20 19.58 17.22
C ASP A 58 2.23 19.68 16.04
N LEU A 59 1.84 18.55 15.45
CA LEU A 59 0.76 18.51 14.45
C LEU A 59 -0.54 19.03 15.04
N VAL A 60 -0.91 18.60 16.25
CA VAL A 60 -2.10 19.12 16.94
C VAL A 60 -1.99 20.62 17.21
N ARG A 61 -0.80 21.09 17.60
CA ARG A 61 -0.54 22.51 17.87
C ARG A 61 -0.70 23.41 16.63
N THR A 62 -0.66 22.86 15.42
CA THR A 62 -0.98 23.61 14.20
C THR A 62 -2.45 24.02 14.10
N GLY A 63 -3.36 23.35 14.83
CA GLY A 63 -4.80 23.54 14.76
C GLY A 63 -5.48 22.85 13.57
N HIS A 64 -4.71 22.23 12.66
CA HIS A 64 -5.24 21.48 11.54
C HIS A 64 -5.66 20.04 11.91
N TRP A 65 -5.15 19.54 13.03
CA TRP A 65 -5.32 18.17 13.51
C TRP A 65 -5.69 18.16 14.99
N GLU A 66 -6.48 17.19 15.40
CA GLU A 66 -6.79 16.91 16.79
C GLU A 66 -6.60 15.42 17.11
N LYS A 67 -6.45 15.07 18.38
CA LYS A 67 -6.35 13.66 18.77
C LYS A 67 -7.73 13.03 18.65
N CYS A 68 -7.83 11.93 17.92
CA CYS A 68 -9.05 11.18 17.81
C CYS A 68 -9.22 10.30 19.07
N ASP A 69 -10.36 10.42 19.75
CA ASP A 69 -10.77 9.44 20.76
C ASP A 69 -11.47 8.27 20.07
N VAL A 70 -10.69 7.22 19.77
CA VAL A 70 -11.21 6.05 19.05
C VAL A 70 -12.30 5.33 19.85
N GLN A 71 -12.26 5.37 21.19
CA GLN A 71 -13.30 4.74 22.01
C GLN A 71 -14.62 5.50 21.92
N GLU A 72 -14.56 6.82 21.81
CA GLU A 72 -15.75 7.64 21.55
C GLU A 72 -16.31 7.35 20.15
N LEU A 73 -15.44 7.25 19.15
CA LEU A 73 -15.83 6.92 17.77
C LEU A 73 -16.51 5.55 17.67
N GLU A 74 -15.95 4.53 18.34
CA GLU A 74 -16.57 3.18 18.44
C GLU A 74 -17.98 3.26 19.04
N ARG A 75 -18.15 3.96 20.17
CA ARG A 75 -19.47 4.13 20.79
C ARG A 75 -20.46 4.88 19.90
N LEU A 76 -20.02 5.91 19.18
CA LEU A 76 -20.90 6.66 18.30
C LEU A 76 -21.39 5.81 17.13
N LEU A 77 -20.56 4.89 16.63
CA LEU A 77 -20.88 4.05 15.47
C LEU A 77 -21.70 2.82 15.84
N GLU A 78 -21.55 2.29 17.06
CA GLU A 78 -22.48 1.29 17.61
C GLU A 78 -23.92 1.82 17.72
N ASN A 79 -24.10 3.14 17.82
CA ASN A 79 -25.40 3.79 17.94
C ASN A 79 -25.95 4.32 16.60
N ASP A 80 -25.20 4.22 15.50
CA ASP A 80 -25.57 4.75 14.19
C ASP A 80 -25.96 3.61 13.23
N GLU A 81 -27.28 3.39 13.07
CA GLU A 81 -27.90 2.37 12.21
C GLU A 81 -27.62 2.56 10.69
N THR A 82 -26.78 3.51 10.29
CA THR A 82 -26.49 3.77 8.87
C THR A 82 -25.36 2.87 8.33
N ASP A 83 -25.74 1.92 7.47
CA ASP A 83 -24.94 0.88 6.80
C ASP A 83 -23.85 1.35 5.80
N LEU A 84 -23.34 2.58 5.90
CA LEU A 84 -22.64 3.22 4.76
C LEU A 84 -21.13 2.95 4.60
N ILE A 85 -20.48 2.15 5.46
CA ILE A 85 -19.07 1.73 5.27
C ILE A 85 -18.94 0.29 5.81
N PRO A 86 -18.04 -0.57 5.32
CA PRO A 86 -17.60 -1.76 6.07
C PRO A 86 -16.89 -1.31 7.36
N LYS A 87 -17.67 -0.83 8.33
CA LYS A 87 -17.26 -0.03 9.51
C LYS A 87 -16.27 -0.80 10.40
N ASP A 88 -16.39 -2.12 10.49
CA ASP A 88 -15.72 -2.89 11.54
C ASP A 88 -14.19 -2.96 11.40
N LEU A 89 -13.65 -3.06 10.18
CA LEU A 89 -12.21 -3.29 10.00
C LEU A 89 -11.38 -2.00 10.02
N GLU A 90 -11.88 -0.91 9.43
CA GLU A 90 -11.15 0.36 9.42
C GLU A 90 -11.13 1.01 10.80
N LEU A 91 -12.25 1.00 11.53
CA LEU A 91 -12.34 1.50 12.90
C LEU A 91 -11.47 0.70 13.85
N ALA A 92 -11.54 -0.63 13.78
CA ALA A 92 -10.73 -1.47 14.65
C ALA A 92 -9.23 -1.25 14.39
N LEU A 93 -8.82 -0.99 13.15
CA LEU A 93 -7.44 -0.62 12.84
C LEU A 93 -7.07 0.80 13.28
N LEU A 94 -8.01 1.73 13.44
CA LEU A 94 -7.75 3.02 14.10
C LEU A 94 -7.37 2.78 15.57
N GLY A 95 -8.07 1.88 16.26
CA GLY A 95 -7.84 1.58 17.67
C GLY A 95 -6.48 0.94 17.99
N GLU A 96 -5.81 0.36 16.98
CA GLU A 96 -4.52 -0.29 17.15
C GLU A 96 -3.32 0.56 16.75
N ALA A 97 -3.53 1.71 16.11
CA ALA A 97 -2.44 2.65 15.85
C ALA A 97 -1.90 3.21 17.17
N ASP A 98 -0.63 3.64 17.18
CA ASP A 98 -0.04 4.18 18.41
C ASP A 98 -0.56 5.58 18.74
N VAL A 99 -0.87 6.37 17.70
CA VAL A 99 -1.61 7.63 17.80
C VAL A 99 -2.51 7.79 16.58
N VAL A 100 -3.75 8.24 16.78
CA VAL A 100 -4.66 8.64 15.70
C VAL A 100 -4.92 10.13 15.81
N LEU A 101 -4.74 10.84 14.70
CA LEU A 101 -5.17 12.23 14.55
C LEU A 101 -6.32 12.33 13.56
N GLU A 102 -7.29 13.17 13.88
CA GLU A 102 -8.39 13.56 13.02
C GLU A 102 -8.17 14.97 12.49
N ARG A 103 -8.50 15.22 11.23
CA ARG A 103 -8.35 16.51 10.58
C ARG A 103 -9.56 17.40 10.87
N THR A 104 -9.31 18.59 11.42
CA THR A 104 -10.37 19.49 11.93
C THR A 104 -11.22 20.16 10.85
N HIS A 105 -10.77 20.10 9.59
CA HIS A 105 -11.43 20.74 8.45
C HIS A 105 -11.20 19.87 7.21
N HIS A 106 -12.26 19.24 6.73
CA HIS A 106 -12.15 18.26 5.66
C HIS A 106 -13.40 18.22 4.77
N ASP A 107 -13.20 18.00 3.47
CA ASP A 107 -14.30 17.75 2.51
C ASP A 107 -14.49 16.25 2.29
N ARG A 108 -15.64 15.85 1.70
CA ARG A 108 -16.06 14.43 1.46
C ARG A 108 -15.08 13.50 0.73
N HIS A 109 -13.96 14.02 0.23
CA HIS A 109 -12.98 13.26 -0.56
C HIS A 109 -11.54 13.39 -0.01
N GLN A 110 -11.36 13.97 1.18
CA GLN A 110 -10.04 14.21 1.74
C GLN A 110 -9.67 13.19 2.82
N ILE A 111 -8.38 13.14 3.14
CA ILE A 111 -7.86 12.39 4.28
C ILE A 111 -8.41 13.03 5.55
N TYR A 112 -9.10 12.22 6.36
CA TYR A 112 -9.68 12.54 7.67
C TYR A 112 -8.77 12.07 8.79
N TYR A 113 -8.25 10.86 8.69
CA TYR A 113 -7.50 10.24 9.76
C TYR A 113 -6.04 10.04 9.37
N MET A 114 -5.16 10.29 10.33
CA MET A 114 -3.76 9.94 10.25
C MET A 114 -3.43 8.98 11.38
N ARG A 115 -3.04 7.76 11.01
CA ARG A 115 -2.56 6.76 11.96
C ARG A 115 -1.05 6.81 12.00
N PHE A 116 -0.52 7.04 13.18
CA PHE A 116 0.91 7.01 13.42
C PHE A 116 1.30 5.69 14.05
N TRP A 117 2.34 5.10 13.46
CA TRP A 117 2.93 3.86 13.90
C TRP A 117 4.37 4.12 14.30
N SER A 118 4.77 3.61 15.45
CA SER A 118 6.14 3.59 15.92
C SER A 118 6.94 2.49 15.20
N GLU A 119 8.26 2.60 15.20
CA GLU A 119 9.16 1.56 14.67
C GLU A 119 8.95 0.22 15.37
N GLU A 120 8.68 0.27 16.68
CA GLU A 120 8.43 -0.92 17.50
C GLU A 120 7.13 -1.61 17.13
N THR A 121 6.03 -0.86 17.00
CA THR A 121 4.75 -1.43 16.61
C THR A 121 4.77 -1.89 15.17
N TYR A 122 5.28 -1.08 14.24
CA TYR A 122 5.23 -1.43 12.82
C TYR A 122 6.32 -2.43 12.41
N ARG A 123 7.31 -2.69 13.28
CA ARG A 123 8.44 -3.60 13.02
C ARG A 123 9.34 -3.16 11.87
N ILE A 124 9.47 -1.84 11.65
CA ILE A 124 10.38 -1.25 10.67
C ILE A 124 11.29 -0.25 11.38
N LYS A 125 12.61 -0.46 11.30
CA LYS A 125 13.62 0.49 11.77
C LYS A 125 13.96 1.47 10.65
N ILE A 126 13.59 2.73 10.81
CA ILE A 126 13.63 3.75 9.76
C ILE A 126 15.05 4.00 9.26
N ASP A 127 16.02 4.05 10.17
CA ASP A 127 17.40 4.41 9.83
C ASP A 127 18.22 3.25 9.22
N SER A 128 17.66 2.05 9.18
CA SER A 128 18.32 0.85 8.64
C SER A 128 17.54 0.15 7.54
N CYS A 129 16.36 0.64 7.16
CA CYS A 129 15.54 0.02 6.14
C CYS A 129 15.74 0.66 4.77
N SER A 130 15.41 -0.10 3.72
CA SER A 130 15.38 0.42 2.36
C SER A 130 14.07 1.16 2.12
N LEU A 131 14.16 2.40 1.65
CA LEU A 131 13.04 3.27 1.33
C LEU A 131 12.98 3.55 -0.17
N VAL A 132 11.76 3.60 -0.69
CA VAL A 132 11.45 3.91 -2.08
C VAL A 132 10.72 5.24 -2.13
N GLU A 133 11.21 6.17 -2.93
CA GLU A 133 10.56 7.47 -3.09
C GLU A 133 9.31 7.34 -3.96
N VAL A 134 8.19 7.90 -3.49
CA VAL A 134 6.91 7.93 -4.20
C VAL A 134 6.52 9.37 -4.55
N PRO A 135 5.77 9.57 -5.65
CA PRO A 135 5.44 10.91 -6.08
C PRO A 135 4.43 11.60 -5.17
N ASP A 136 3.64 10.83 -4.41
CA ASP A 136 2.45 11.35 -3.76
C ASP A 136 2.02 10.53 -2.54
N VAL A 137 1.24 11.16 -1.65
CA VAL A 137 0.54 10.47 -0.56
C VAL A 137 -0.64 9.64 -1.06
N TYR A 138 -1.05 9.83 -2.31
CA TYR A 138 -2.17 9.09 -2.89
C TYR A 138 -1.84 8.42 -4.22
N ALA A 139 -1.97 7.10 -4.23
CA ALA A 139 -1.87 6.30 -5.44
C ALA A 139 -3.26 6.15 -6.08
N TRP A 140 -3.70 7.13 -6.87
CA TRP A 140 -4.99 7.10 -7.58
C TRP A 140 -5.19 5.79 -8.35
N ASN A 141 -4.13 5.35 -9.04
CA ASN A 141 -4.01 4.00 -9.56
C ASN A 141 -2.93 3.23 -8.80
N SER A 142 -3.04 1.91 -8.78
CA SER A 142 -1.98 1.05 -8.26
C SER A 142 -0.84 0.99 -9.26
N TYR A 143 0.29 1.58 -8.89
CA TYR A 143 1.54 1.51 -9.64
C TYR A 143 2.57 0.72 -8.87
N LEU A 144 3.40 -0.03 -9.57
CA LEU A 144 4.58 -0.66 -8.99
C LEU A 144 5.79 0.27 -9.14
N MET A 145 6.35 0.69 -8.01
CA MET A 145 7.52 1.59 -7.98
C MET A 145 8.86 0.85 -8.08
N GLU A 146 8.94 -0.38 -7.60
CA GLU A 146 10.12 -1.25 -7.72
C GLU A 146 9.90 -2.22 -8.90
N GLU A 147 10.25 -1.76 -10.10
CA GLU A 147 10.00 -2.46 -11.37
C GLU A 147 10.65 -3.85 -11.44
N GLU A 148 11.71 -4.10 -10.69
CA GLU A 148 12.38 -5.40 -10.58
C GLU A 148 11.45 -6.51 -10.05
N TYR A 149 10.41 -6.15 -9.30
CA TYR A 149 9.39 -7.10 -8.82
C TYR A 149 8.25 -7.30 -9.81
N HIS A 150 8.26 -6.60 -10.96
CA HIS A 150 7.23 -6.79 -11.96
C HIS A 150 7.35 -8.19 -12.60
N PRO A 151 6.28 -9.00 -12.64
CA PRO A 151 6.38 -10.42 -12.97
C PRO A 151 6.63 -10.69 -14.46
N ALA A 152 6.40 -9.69 -15.31
CA ALA A 152 6.60 -9.80 -16.75
C ALA A 152 7.76 -8.93 -17.30
N ILE A 153 8.54 -8.26 -16.44
CA ILE A 153 9.55 -7.28 -16.91
C ILE A 153 10.66 -7.94 -17.75
N ASP A 154 11.09 -9.13 -17.37
CA ASP A 154 12.18 -9.86 -18.02
C ASP A 154 11.70 -10.80 -19.15
N ARG A 155 10.42 -10.76 -19.51
CA ARG A 155 9.84 -11.70 -20.48
C ARG A 155 10.21 -11.33 -21.91
N THR A 156 10.78 -12.29 -22.63
CA THR A 156 11.20 -12.13 -24.02
C THR A 156 10.08 -12.38 -25.04
N ASP A 157 9.02 -13.09 -24.64
CA ASP A 157 7.83 -13.34 -25.47
C ASP A 157 6.90 -12.13 -25.57
N GLY A 158 7.20 -11.08 -24.81
CA GLY A 158 6.44 -9.83 -24.78
C GLY A 158 5.06 -9.97 -24.12
N TRP A 159 4.76 -11.07 -23.44
CA TRP A 159 3.50 -11.26 -22.73
C TRP A 159 3.49 -10.49 -21.40
N TRP A 160 2.68 -9.44 -21.32
CA TRP A 160 2.60 -8.57 -20.14
C TRP A 160 1.40 -8.90 -19.25
N PHE A 161 1.68 -9.02 -17.96
CA PHE A 161 0.70 -9.15 -16.88
C PHE A 161 1.33 -8.63 -15.59
N GLY A 162 0.48 -8.33 -14.60
CA GLY A 162 0.93 -7.73 -13.35
C GLY A 162 0.34 -6.34 -13.14
N PRO A 163 0.85 -5.59 -12.15
CA PRO A 163 0.49 -4.20 -11.94
C PRO A 163 1.04 -3.30 -13.05
N ASP A 164 0.46 -2.12 -13.20
CA ASP A 164 1.05 -1.12 -14.08
C ASP A 164 2.34 -0.60 -13.44
N ILE A 165 3.42 -0.54 -14.23
CA ILE A 165 4.60 0.23 -13.83
C ILE A 165 4.32 1.70 -14.08
N ARG A 166 4.83 2.57 -13.23
CA ARG A 166 4.60 4.01 -13.37
C ARG A 166 5.13 4.46 -14.75
N PRO A 167 4.33 5.14 -15.59
CA PRO A 167 4.87 5.72 -16.81
C PRO A 167 5.94 6.77 -16.45
N LYS A 168 6.96 6.92 -17.31
CA LYS A 168 8.07 7.85 -17.11
C LYS A 168 7.55 9.26 -16.73
N PRO A 169 8.35 10.08 -16.02
CA PRO A 169 7.91 11.34 -15.38
C PRO A 169 7.17 12.36 -16.25
N THR A 170 7.17 12.21 -17.58
CA THR A 170 6.46 13.05 -18.54
C THR A 170 4.95 12.84 -18.59
N ASP A 171 4.44 11.72 -18.06
CA ASP A 171 3.00 11.45 -18.00
C ASP A 171 2.47 11.92 -16.64
N CYS A 172 2.32 13.25 -16.54
CA CYS A 172 1.89 13.94 -15.32
C CYS A 172 0.64 13.29 -14.70
N ILE A 173 0.82 12.83 -13.46
CA ILE A 173 -0.26 12.69 -12.48
C ILE A 173 -0.94 14.05 -12.40
N LEU A 174 -2.26 14.08 -12.60
CA LEU A 174 -3.11 15.27 -12.67
C LEU A 174 -2.66 16.33 -11.63
N PRO A 175 -2.07 17.46 -12.06
CA PRO A 175 -1.29 18.36 -11.19
C PRO A 175 -2.13 19.24 -10.23
N THR A 176 -3.42 18.95 -10.09
CA THR A 176 -4.37 19.82 -9.36
C THR A 176 -5.48 19.03 -8.66
N LEU A 177 -5.13 17.92 -8.00
CA LEU A 177 -6.06 17.25 -7.09
C LEU A 177 -5.69 17.58 -5.63
N PRO A 178 -6.68 17.73 -4.72
CA PRO A 178 -6.49 18.22 -3.35
C PRO A 178 -5.60 17.37 -2.43
N HIS A 179 -5.03 16.28 -2.95
CA HIS A 179 -4.17 15.34 -2.23
C HIS A 179 -2.74 15.28 -2.75
N GLY A 180 -2.47 15.91 -3.91
CA GLY A 180 -1.19 15.79 -4.57
C GLY A 180 -0.10 16.66 -3.95
N LYS A 181 1.17 16.29 -4.17
CA LYS A 181 2.28 17.24 -3.98
C LYS A 181 1.98 18.53 -4.76
N PRO A 182 2.05 19.72 -4.14
CA PRO A 182 1.99 20.97 -4.87
C PRO A 182 3.06 21.00 -5.97
N LEU A 183 2.73 21.55 -7.13
CA LEU A 183 3.69 21.66 -8.23
C LEU A 183 4.92 22.47 -7.77
N GLY A 184 6.09 21.83 -7.77
CA GLY A 184 7.35 22.45 -7.29
C GLY A 184 7.71 22.15 -5.82
N SER A 185 6.89 21.36 -5.11
CA SER A 185 7.24 20.80 -3.80
C SER A 185 8.50 19.92 -3.92
N SER A 186 9.46 20.15 -3.02
CA SER A 186 10.72 19.39 -2.93
C SER A 186 10.65 18.27 -1.88
N GLU A 187 9.50 18.16 -1.21
CA GLU A 187 9.23 17.24 -0.14
C GLU A 187 9.31 15.81 -0.68
N ARG A 188 10.20 15.01 -0.09
CA ARG A 188 10.33 13.59 -0.42
C ARG A 188 9.35 12.79 0.43
N ILE A 189 8.65 11.88 -0.23
CA ILE A 189 7.70 10.96 0.39
C ILE A 189 8.23 9.58 0.11
N PHE A 190 8.25 8.75 1.14
CA PHE A 190 8.82 7.42 1.06
C PHE A 190 7.78 6.37 1.40
N ILE A 191 8.00 5.16 0.89
CA ILE A 191 7.42 3.91 1.38
C ILE A 191 8.59 2.97 1.71
N PRO A 192 8.41 1.97 2.57
CA PRO A 192 9.39 0.88 2.67
C PRO A 192 9.48 0.12 1.36
N SER A 193 10.64 -0.49 1.07
CA SER A 193 10.76 -1.45 -0.03
C SER A 193 9.84 -2.66 0.17
N ILE A 194 9.48 -3.34 -0.91
CA ILE A 194 8.63 -4.55 -0.86
C ILE A 194 9.16 -5.61 0.12
N PRO A 195 10.47 -5.97 0.13
CA PRO A 195 11.01 -6.91 1.13
C PRO A 195 10.87 -6.40 2.57
N THR A 196 11.24 -5.14 2.81
CA THR A 196 11.13 -4.50 4.13
C THR A 196 9.68 -4.56 4.64
N PHE A 197 8.74 -4.26 3.75
CA PHE A 197 7.32 -4.28 4.08
C PHE A 197 6.83 -5.69 4.35
N ILE A 198 7.11 -6.67 3.49
CA ILE A 198 6.71 -8.06 3.71
C ILE A 198 7.28 -8.63 5.02
N GLN A 199 8.54 -8.34 5.32
CA GLN A 199 9.17 -8.73 6.58
C GLN A 199 8.43 -8.16 7.79
N ALA A 200 8.13 -6.86 7.75
CA ALA A 200 7.36 -6.20 8.80
C ALA A 200 5.96 -6.80 8.96
N LEU A 201 5.29 -7.14 7.86
CA LEU A 201 3.96 -7.77 7.89
C LEU A 201 4.02 -9.17 8.52
N TRP A 202 5.04 -9.97 8.23
CA TRP A 202 5.23 -11.26 8.90
C TRP A 202 5.48 -11.09 10.40
N ALA A 203 6.34 -10.14 10.78
CA ALA A 203 6.60 -9.81 12.18
C ALA A 203 5.31 -9.39 12.89
N GLN A 204 4.50 -8.51 12.29
CA GLN A 204 3.20 -8.11 12.84
C GLN A 204 2.23 -9.29 12.95
N HIS A 205 2.17 -10.16 11.93
CA HIS A 205 1.29 -11.32 11.92
C HIS A 205 1.59 -12.31 13.05
N VAL A 206 2.88 -12.52 13.37
CA VAL A 206 3.32 -13.48 14.37
C VAL A 206 3.39 -12.87 15.76
N GLU A 207 4.02 -11.71 15.89
CA GLU A 207 4.39 -11.14 17.19
C GLU A 207 3.30 -10.28 17.81
N LEU A 208 2.37 -9.77 16.99
CA LEU A 208 1.28 -8.90 17.46
C LEU A 208 -0.08 -9.59 17.43
N ALA A 209 -0.16 -10.88 17.11
CA ALA A 209 -1.44 -11.60 17.00
C ALA A 209 -2.32 -11.48 18.26
N ASP A 210 -1.70 -11.49 19.45
CA ASP A 210 -2.42 -11.42 20.72
C ASP A 210 -2.70 -9.98 21.17
N SER A 211 -1.78 -9.05 20.88
CA SER A 211 -1.87 -7.66 21.37
C SER A 211 -2.57 -6.70 20.40
N LYS A 212 -2.45 -6.94 19.09
CA LYS A 212 -3.04 -6.16 18.00
C LYS A 212 -3.59 -7.13 16.91
N PRO A 213 -4.67 -7.87 17.21
CA PRO A 213 -5.19 -8.92 16.34
C PRO A 213 -5.69 -8.40 14.99
N GLN A 214 -6.22 -7.18 14.90
CA GLN A 214 -6.64 -6.61 13.61
C GLN A 214 -5.44 -6.27 12.73
N SER A 215 -4.33 -5.81 13.32
CA SER A 215 -3.06 -5.54 12.64
C SER A 215 -2.45 -6.84 12.13
N ALA A 216 -2.47 -7.90 12.94
CA ALA A 216 -2.02 -9.21 12.50
C ALA A 216 -2.89 -9.77 11.36
N SER A 217 -4.20 -9.52 11.39
CA SER A 217 -5.14 -9.92 10.33
C SER A 217 -4.92 -9.13 9.03
N ILE A 218 -4.77 -7.80 9.11
CA ILE A 218 -4.50 -6.97 7.94
C ILE A 218 -3.13 -7.27 7.35
N ALA A 219 -2.14 -7.61 8.18
CA ALA A 219 -0.81 -8.00 7.72
C ALA A 219 -0.87 -9.22 6.79
N LYS A 220 -1.62 -10.25 7.20
CA LYS A 220 -1.91 -11.42 6.36
C LYS A 220 -2.64 -11.06 5.06
N TRP A 221 -3.56 -10.10 5.12
CA TRP A 221 -4.26 -9.60 3.94
C TRP A 221 -3.31 -8.89 2.97
N PHE A 222 -2.38 -8.07 3.47
CA PHE A 222 -1.35 -7.41 2.68
C PHE A 222 -0.44 -8.42 1.98
N ILE A 223 0.11 -9.41 2.72
CA ILE A 223 0.94 -10.48 2.15
C ILE A 223 0.20 -11.21 1.03
N ARG A 224 -1.07 -11.57 1.27
CA ARG A 224 -1.91 -12.24 0.28
C ARG A 224 -2.10 -11.44 -0.99
N ASN A 225 -2.26 -10.13 -0.85
CA ASN A 225 -2.49 -9.25 -1.99
C ASN A 225 -1.21 -8.95 -2.76
N LEU A 226 -0.07 -8.72 -2.09
CA LEU A 226 1.21 -8.62 -2.77
C LEU A 226 1.52 -9.90 -3.56
N THR A 227 1.34 -11.06 -2.94
CA THR A 227 1.47 -12.36 -3.62
C THR A 227 0.56 -12.44 -4.84
N ARG A 228 -0.72 -12.07 -4.68
CA ARG A 228 -1.69 -12.06 -5.77
C ARG A 228 -1.29 -11.12 -6.91
N TYR A 229 -0.93 -9.88 -6.64
CA TYR A 229 -0.74 -8.88 -7.69
C TYR A 229 0.65 -8.92 -8.32
N LEU A 230 1.68 -9.27 -7.55
CA LEU A 230 3.06 -9.42 -8.00
C LEU A 230 3.39 -10.84 -8.49
N TYR A 231 2.45 -11.79 -8.34
CA TYR A 231 2.64 -13.19 -8.75
C TYR A 231 3.86 -13.83 -8.08
N LEU A 232 4.05 -13.54 -6.79
CA LEU A 232 5.21 -14.01 -6.03
C LEU A 232 5.26 -15.54 -6.00
N GLU A 233 4.13 -16.24 -6.09
CA GLU A 233 4.12 -17.70 -6.13
C GLU A 233 4.66 -18.30 -7.44
N VAL A 234 4.83 -17.50 -8.50
CA VAL A 234 5.25 -17.94 -9.84
C VAL A 234 6.77 -17.83 -9.98
N SER A 235 7.41 -18.90 -10.48
CA SER A 235 8.85 -18.92 -10.75
C SER A 235 9.22 -17.94 -11.89
N PRO A 236 10.35 -17.21 -11.82
CA PRO A 236 11.40 -17.28 -10.79
C PRO A 236 11.18 -16.37 -9.57
N LYS A 237 10.11 -15.56 -9.53
CA LYS A 237 9.91 -14.51 -8.52
C LYS A 237 9.73 -15.04 -7.09
N ARG A 238 9.22 -16.26 -6.93
CA ARG A 238 9.12 -17.00 -5.66
C ARG A 238 10.38 -16.88 -4.79
N HIS A 239 11.53 -17.26 -5.33
CA HIS A 239 12.76 -17.23 -4.55
C HIS A 239 13.33 -15.81 -4.41
N ALA A 240 13.03 -14.91 -5.36
CA ALA A 240 13.61 -13.57 -5.39
C ALA A 240 13.18 -12.74 -4.18
N ILE A 241 11.95 -12.90 -3.68
CA ILE A 241 11.49 -12.20 -2.48
C ILE A 241 11.96 -12.90 -1.21
N ALA A 242 11.84 -14.23 -1.12
CA ALA A 242 12.20 -14.99 0.07
C ALA A 242 13.68 -14.80 0.46
N PHE A 243 14.60 -14.77 -0.51
CA PHE A 243 16.03 -14.54 -0.25
C PHE A 243 16.39 -13.13 0.26
N GLN A 244 15.44 -12.19 0.22
CA GLN A 244 15.63 -10.84 0.73
C GLN A 244 15.00 -10.64 2.11
N LEU A 245 14.34 -11.66 2.65
CA LEU A 245 13.77 -11.62 4.00
C LEU A 245 14.76 -12.24 4.99
N ASP A 246 14.78 -11.71 6.20
CA ASP A 246 15.53 -12.30 7.30
C ASP A 246 14.84 -13.55 7.85
N ASN A 247 15.64 -14.45 8.43
CA ASN A 247 15.11 -15.60 9.18
C ASN A 247 14.32 -15.12 10.42
N PRO A 248 13.14 -15.70 10.72
CA PRO A 248 12.52 -16.89 10.11
C PRO A 248 11.55 -16.60 8.95
N TYR A 249 11.42 -15.34 8.53
CA TYR A 249 10.38 -14.91 7.60
C TYR A 249 10.65 -15.36 6.16
N ASP A 250 11.90 -15.62 5.80
CA ASP A 250 12.29 -16.30 4.56
C ASP A 250 11.59 -17.66 4.41
N VAL A 251 11.74 -18.54 5.41
CA VAL A 251 11.15 -19.88 5.44
C VAL A 251 9.63 -19.80 5.45
N MET A 252 9.07 -18.87 6.24
CA MET A 252 7.63 -18.66 6.29
C MET A 252 7.06 -18.21 4.94
N MET A 253 7.77 -17.34 4.21
CA MET A 253 7.36 -16.89 2.89
C MET A 253 7.41 -18.04 1.89
N GLU A 254 8.46 -18.86 1.89
CA GLU A 254 8.57 -20.03 1.01
C GLU A 254 7.43 -21.05 1.27
N GLU A 255 7.16 -21.35 2.54
CA GLU A 255 6.06 -22.24 2.92
C GLU A 255 4.70 -21.67 2.51
N TYR A 256 4.51 -20.37 2.71
CA TYR A 256 3.29 -19.68 2.30
C TYR A 256 3.08 -19.77 0.78
N GLU A 257 4.09 -19.43 -0.01
CA GLU A 257 4.03 -19.44 -1.48
C GLU A 257 3.84 -20.85 -2.05
N LEU A 258 4.41 -21.88 -1.40
CA LEU A 258 4.20 -23.27 -1.77
C LEU A 258 2.73 -23.70 -1.62
N ASN A 259 2.08 -23.21 -0.57
CA ASN A 259 0.69 -23.53 -0.24
C ASN A 259 -0.34 -22.57 -0.85
N TYR A 260 0.12 -21.45 -1.41
CA TYR A 260 -0.75 -20.43 -1.98
C TYR A 260 -1.51 -20.97 -3.20
N LYS A 261 -2.85 -20.89 -3.14
CA LYS A 261 -3.73 -21.24 -4.26
C LYS A 261 -4.37 -20.00 -4.83
N ARG A 262 -3.90 -19.58 -6.02
CA ARG A 262 -4.51 -18.48 -6.76
C ARG A 262 -5.93 -18.86 -7.20
N LYS A 263 -6.87 -17.93 -7.04
CA LYS A 263 -8.22 -18.06 -7.61
C LYS A 263 -8.12 -18.19 -9.14
N PRO A 264 -8.70 -19.23 -9.76
CA PRO A 264 -8.62 -19.41 -11.20
C PRO A 264 -9.29 -18.24 -11.94
N MET A 265 -8.69 -17.82 -13.04
CA MET A 265 -9.36 -16.93 -13.98
C MET A 265 -10.15 -17.79 -14.97
N VAL A 266 -11.43 -17.47 -15.14
CA VAL A 266 -12.30 -18.17 -16.09
C VAL A 266 -12.69 -17.21 -17.19
N ILE A 267 -12.60 -17.65 -18.44
CA ILE A 267 -13.10 -16.93 -19.60
C ILE A 267 -14.20 -17.74 -20.28
N ALA A 268 -15.16 -17.04 -20.87
CA ALA A 268 -16.18 -17.66 -21.73
C ALA A 268 -15.66 -17.73 -23.16
N TYR A 269 -15.65 -18.92 -23.76
CA TYR A 269 -15.27 -19.12 -25.15
C TYR A 269 -16.12 -20.24 -25.79
N ALA A 270 -16.73 -19.94 -26.95
CA ALA A 270 -17.59 -20.87 -27.69
C ALA A 270 -18.66 -21.57 -26.80
N GLY A 271 -19.29 -20.81 -25.89
CA GLY A 271 -20.32 -21.31 -24.99
C GLY A 271 -19.81 -22.11 -23.77
N HIS A 272 -18.50 -22.22 -23.58
CA HIS A 272 -17.88 -22.95 -22.46
C HIS A 272 -17.07 -22.03 -21.56
N ALA A 273 -17.00 -22.38 -20.27
CA ALA A 273 -16.11 -21.76 -19.31
C ALA A 273 -14.74 -22.47 -19.36
N ILE A 274 -13.67 -21.73 -19.59
CA ILE A 274 -12.30 -22.25 -19.66
C ILE A 274 -11.46 -21.57 -18.58
N GLU A 275 -10.78 -22.36 -17.76
CA GLU A 275 -9.80 -21.86 -16.81
C GLU A 275 -8.51 -21.49 -17.55
N VAL A 276 -8.02 -20.27 -17.30
CA VAL A 276 -6.80 -19.74 -17.88
C VAL A 276 -5.87 -19.22 -16.80
N LYS A 277 -4.57 -19.28 -17.10
CA LYS A 277 -3.51 -18.71 -16.27
C LYS A 277 -3.08 -17.39 -16.89
N VAL A 278 -3.31 -16.29 -16.18
CA VAL A 278 -3.01 -14.93 -16.68
C VAL A 278 -1.55 -14.78 -17.13
N TRP A 279 -0.63 -15.47 -16.47
CA TRP A 279 0.81 -15.41 -16.73
C TRP A 279 1.29 -16.36 -17.84
N ASP A 280 0.41 -17.21 -18.38
CA ASP A 280 0.74 -18.25 -19.35
C ASP A 280 -0.20 -18.16 -20.57
N PRO A 281 0.26 -17.52 -21.67
CA PRO A 281 -0.56 -17.34 -22.87
C PRO A 281 -0.99 -18.66 -23.51
N SER A 282 -0.27 -19.77 -23.28
CA SER A 282 -0.61 -21.09 -23.85
C SER A 282 -1.93 -21.65 -23.33
N THR A 283 -2.42 -21.12 -22.21
CA THR A 283 -3.70 -21.52 -21.63
C THR A 283 -4.92 -20.85 -22.29
N TYR A 284 -4.69 -19.83 -23.13
CA TYR A 284 -5.77 -19.12 -23.81
C TYR A 284 -6.12 -19.75 -25.16
N PRO A 285 -7.42 -19.76 -25.56
CA PRO A 285 -7.80 -20.12 -26.92
C PRO A 285 -7.17 -19.17 -27.96
N PRO A 286 -6.68 -19.66 -29.12
CA PRO A 286 -5.99 -18.83 -30.11
C PRO A 286 -6.76 -17.59 -30.57
N LYS A 287 -8.07 -17.72 -30.80
CA LYS A 287 -8.94 -16.60 -31.22
C LYS A 287 -9.08 -15.50 -30.15
N ILE A 288 -8.92 -15.84 -28.88
CA ILE A 288 -8.95 -14.85 -27.78
C ILE A 288 -7.61 -14.11 -27.74
N LEU A 289 -6.49 -14.80 -27.93
CA LEU A 289 -5.16 -14.18 -27.99
C LEU A 289 -5.08 -13.08 -29.05
N GLU A 290 -5.69 -13.31 -30.23
CA GLU A 290 -5.76 -12.34 -31.33
C GLU A 290 -6.58 -11.08 -31.00
N GLN A 291 -7.50 -11.16 -30.03
CA GLN A 291 -8.41 -10.08 -29.64
C GLN A 291 -7.93 -9.30 -28.42
N LEU A 292 -6.93 -9.80 -27.69
CA LEU A 292 -6.43 -9.13 -26.50
C LEU A 292 -5.74 -7.81 -26.87
N PRO A 293 -5.90 -6.74 -26.06
CA PRO A 293 -5.26 -5.46 -26.32
C PRO A 293 -3.74 -5.61 -26.48
N LYS A 294 -3.16 -4.96 -27.51
CA LYS A 294 -1.70 -4.90 -27.72
C LYS A 294 -0.95 -4.25 -26.56
N HIS A 295 -1.62 -3.51 -25.67
CA HIS A 295 -1.08 -3.01 -24.40
C HIS A 295 -0.61 -4.10 -23.43
N ARG A 296 -0.85 -5.39 -23.74
CA ARG A 296 -0.13 -6.49 -23.09
C ARG A 296 1.26 -6.76 -23.67
N MET A 297 1.82 -5.84 -24.45
CA MET A 297 3.20 -5.86 -24.88
C MET A 297 3.77 -4.44 -24.65
N PRO A 298 4.83 -4.26 -23.84
CA PRO A 298 5.50 -2.97 -23.82
C PRO A 298 6.04 -2.69 -25.22
N GLU A 299 5.83 -1.48 -25.73
CA GLU A 299 6.53 -1.03 -26.94
C GLU A 299 8.04 -1.16 -26.66
N LYS A 300 8.71 -2.04 -27.41
CA LYS A 300 10.17 -2.14 -27.36
C LYS A 300 10.72 -0.75 -27.69
N SER A 301 11.24 -0.07 -26.69
CA SER A 301 12.07 1.10 -26.92
C SER A 301 13.34 0.59 -27.60
N ILE A 302 13.52 0.96 -28.87
CA ILE A 302 14.82 0.85 -29.56
C ILE A 302 15.76 1.90 -28.97
#